data_AF-A0A7X4J1L9-F1
#
_entry.id   AF-A0A7X4J1L9-F1
#
_cell.length_a   1.000
_cell.length_b   1.000
_cell.length_c   1.000
_cell.angle_alpha   90.00
_cell.angle_beta   90.00
_cell.angle_gamma   90.00
#
_symmetry.space_group_name_H-M   'P 1'
#
loop_
_entity.id
_entity.type
_entity.pdbx_description
1 polymer ?
#
loop_
_entity_poly.entity_id
_entity_poly.type
_entity_poly.pdbx_seq_one_letter_code
_entity_poly.pdbx_strand_id
1 'polypeptide(L)'
;MEDTVFVIVLQTVAAWITFLGLVGLTGAVTCLPLISRACEIGEEVERVLGAFATASALALVLGTGMRLYAQTWSVFGLDEAVTIELVRVVAFESRWGGFWQPQAGISVLAFIAVVGWRRWPRLGWGSAAVAVVAGWLTLPMTGHAMSFDSSLPGAVLAVHGLAGGLWIGTLTAIVVATPKLILILGGHGYVARLVRSFSPLAIVAVTAVALSGLVAAVVNLETVDQLWTTRYGQVLLAKVGLFVLTGAIGLRNWRWVTPRLGNPFGTYALLRSAGAELAVGALVLLAAALLIHLAMPYVPM
;
A
#
# COMPACT_ATOMS: atom_id res chain seq x y z
N MET A 1 -22.85 -20.96 -4.53
CA MET A 1 -21.41 -20.97 -4.93
C MET A 1 -21.04 -19.65 -5.59
N GLU A 2 -21.86 -19.15 -6.53
CA GLU A 2 -21.66 -17.85 -7.17
C GLU A 2 -21.64 -16.69 -6.16
N ASP A 3 -22.55 -16.67 -5.19
CA ASP A 3 -22.60 -15.58 -4.20
C ASP A 3 -21.37 -15.56 -3.28
N THR A 4 -20.88 -16.72 -2.85
CA THR A 4 -19.65 -16.82 -2.03
C THR A 4 -18.43 -16.30 -2.78
N VAL A 5 -18.32 -16.60 -4.07
CA VAL A 5 -17.23 -16.08 -4.92
C VAL A 5 -17.35 -14.57 -5.06
N PHE A 6 -18.57 -14.06 -5.29
CA PHE A 6 -18.83 -12.62 -5.39
C PHE A 6 -18.40 -11.86 -4.13
N VAL A 7 -18.74 -12.37 -2.93
CA VAL A 7 -18.35 -11.74 -1.66
C VAL A 7 -16.83 -11.66 -1.52
N ILE A 8 -16.11 -12.76 -1.80
CA ILE A 8 -14.64 -12.79 -1.72
C ILE A 8 -14.04 -11.79 -2.70
N VAL A 9 -14.55 -11.72 -3.94
CA VAL A 9 -14.09 -10.75 -4.95
C VAL A 9 -14.31 -9.32 -4.47
N LEU A 10 -15.51 -9.00 -3.98
CA LEU A 10 -15.87 -7.67 -3.52
C LEU A 10 -14.98 -7.22 -2.35
N GLN A 11 -14.80 -8.09 -1.34
CA GLN A 11 -13.93 -7.82 -0.20
C GLN A 11 -12.45 -7.69 -0.61
N THR A 12 -12.00 -8.50 -1.57
CA THR A 12 -10.63 -8.44 -2.11
C THR A 12 -10.38 -7.13 -2.84
N VAL A 13 -11.29 -6.71 -3.72
CA VAL A 13 -11.17 -5.44 -4.45
C VAL A 13 -11.16 -4.26 -3.49
N ALA A 14 -12.05 -4.28 -2.49
CA ALA A 14 -12.11 -3.23 -1.48
C ALA A 14 -10.79 -3.10 -0.68
N ALA A 15 -10.23 -4.23 -0.23
CA ALA A 15 -8.94 -4.28 0.44
C ALA A 15 -7.78 -3.84 -0.47
N TRP A 16 -7.80 -4.24 -1.74
CA TRP A 16 -6.78 -3.85 -2.71
C TRP A 16 -6.76 -2.33 -2.94
N ILE A 17 -7.93 -1.69 -3.08
CA ILE A 17 -8.05 -0.24 -3.19
C ILE A 17 -7.55 0.47 -1.93
N THR A 18 -7.89 -0.03 -0.74
CA THR A 18 -7.34 0.48 0.54
C THR A 18 -5.81 0.41 0.56
N PHE A 19 -5.22 -0.70 0.10
CA PHE A 19 -3.76 -0.86 0.05
C PHE A 19 -3.11 0.08 -0.95
N LEU A 20 -3.68 0.21 -2.16
CA LEU A 20 -3.19 1.14 -3.16
C LEU A 20 -3.22 2.59 -2.64
N GLY A 21 -4.30 2.98 -1.96
CA GLY A 21 -4.42 4.30 -1.35
C GLY A 21 -3.37 4.57 -0.27
N LEU A 22 -3.16 3.61 0.64
CA LEU A 22 -2.20 3.78 1.74
C LEU A 22 -0.73 3.73 1.26
N VAL A 23 -0.43 2.84 0.30
CA VAL A 23 0.88 2.77 -0.37
C VAL A 23 1.16 4.07 -1.15
N GLY A 24 0.21 4.54 -1.95
CA GLY A 24 0.34 5.79 -2.70
C GLY A 24 0.55 7.00 -1.80
N LEU A 25 -0.22 7.10 -0.71
CA LEU A 25 -0.10 8.18 0.26
C LEU A 25 1.26 8.15 0.97
N THR A 26 1.73 6.96 1.38
CA THR A 26 3.08 6.77 1.93
C THR A 26 4.12 7.31 0.95
N GLY A 27 3.99 6.95 -0.32
CA GLY A 27 4.87 7.42 -1.39
C GLY A 27 4.90 8.94 -1.55
N ALA A 28 3.73 9.58 -1.58
CA ALA A 28 3.64 11.03 -1.74
C ALA A 28 4.31 11.78 -0.57
N VAL A 29 4.04 11.33 0.67
CA VAL A 29 4.63 11.91 1.89
C VAL A 29 6.15 11.73 1.90
N THR A 30 6.65 10.55 1.56
CA THR A 30 8.09 10.23 1.59
C THR A 30 8.85 10.85 0.42
N CYS A 31 8.22 11.03 -0.74
CA CYS A 31 8.89 11.57 -1.92
C CYS A 31 9.24 13.06 -1.77
N LEU A 32 8.38 13.86 -1.13
CA LEU A 32 8.61 15.30 -0.94
C LEU A 32 9.99 15.62 -0.32
N PRO A 33 10.39 15.07 0.85
CA PRO A 33 11.69 15.33 1.43
C PRO A 33 12.87 14.74 0.63
N LEU A 34 12.64 13.76 -0.25
CA LEU A 34 13.68 13.24 -1.14
C LEU A 34 13.92 14.21 -2.31
N ILE A 35 12.86 14.76 -2.88
CA ILE A 35 12.96 15.78 -3.93
C ILE A 35 13.61 17.05 -3.38
N SER A 36 13.23 17.51 -2.19
CA SER A 36 13.79 18.74 -1.59
C SER A 36 15.29 18.67 -1.35
N ARG A 37 15.83 17.46 -1.13
CA ARG A 37 17.28 17.22 -1.03
C ARG A 37 17.98 17.20 -2.40
N ALA A 38 17.25 16.86 -3.46
CA ALA A 38 17.80 16.70 -4.81
C ALA A 38 17.73 17.99 -5.65
N CYS A 39 16.76 18.86 -5.36
CA CYS A 39 16.56 20.17 -5.99
C CYS A 39 15.67 21.10 -5.16
N GLU A 40 15.75 22.41 -5.44
CA GLU A 40 14.71 23.34 -5.03
C GLU A 40 13.36 22.91 -5.64
N ILE A 41 12.36 22.74 -4.78
CA ILE A 41 11.02 22.32 -5.19
C ILE A 41 10.29 23.54 -5.75
N GLY A 42 10.00 23.52 -7.05
CA GLY A 42 9.04 24.46 -7.62
C GLY A 42 7.60 24.09 -7.27
N GLU A 43 6.71 25.07 -7.13
CA GLU A 43 5.28 24.90 -6.79
C GLU A 43 4.58 23.84 -7.64
N GLU A 44 4.97 23.68 -8.89
CA GLU A 44 4.42 22.71 -9.82
C GLU A 44 4.71 21.25 -9.43
N VAL A 45 5.89 20.94 -8.87
CA VAL A 45 6.24 19.58 -8.43
C VAL A 45 5.45 19.24 -7.17
N GLU A 46 5.32 20.20 -6.26
CA GLU A 46 4.46 20.07 -5.08
C GLU A 46 2.99 19.91 -5.50
N ARG A 47 2.54 20.59 -6.56
CA ARG A 47 1.18 20.42 -7.10
C ARG A 47 0.93 19.00 -7.61
N VAL A 48 1.88 18.40 -8.33
CA VAL A 48 1.80 17.02 -8.83
C VAL A 48 1.78 16.03 -7.67
N LEU A 49 2.70 16.16 -6.70
CA LEU A 49 2.72 15.30 -5.53
C LEU A 49 1.46 15.45 -4.66
N GLY A 50 0.96 16.67 -4.49
CA GLY A 50 -0.29 16.94 -3.78
C GLY A 50 -1.51 16.35 -4.50
N ALA A 51 -1.55 16.39 -5.83
CA ALA A 51 -2.61 15.74 -6.61
C ALA A 51 -2.56 14.21 -6.46
N PHE A 52 -1.35 13.62 -6.53
CA PHE A 52 -1.15 12.19 -6.30
C PHE A 52 -1.50 11.78 -4.86
N ALA A 53 -1.12 12.57 -3.86
CA ALA A 53 -1.51 12.38 -2.48
C ALA A 53 -3.04 12.43 -2.32
N THR A 54 -3.70 13.39 -2.98
CA THR A 54 -5.17 13.56 -2.91
C THR A 54 -5.87 12.35 -3.52
N ALA A 55 -5.43 11.90 -4.68
CA ALA A 55 -5.97 10.70 -5.32
C ALA A 55 -5.75 9.45 -4.45
N SER A 56 -4.59 9.32 -3.82
CA SER A 56 -4.27 8.21 -2.92
C SER A 56 -5.11 8.22 -1.65
N ALA A 57 -5.31 9.40 -1.03
CA ALA A 57 -6.17 9.55 0.14
C ALA A 57 -7.64 9.32 -0.21
N LEU A 58 -8.11 9.77 -1.37
CA LEU A 58 -9.45 9.48 -1.86
C LEU A 58 -9.64 7.98 -2.09
N ALA A 59 -8.69 7.31 -2.74
CA ALA A 59 -8.71 5.85 -2.89
C ALA A 59 -8.75 5.14 -1.53
N LEU A 60 -8.00 5.61 -0.53
CA LEU A 60 -8.03 5.07 0.82
C LEU A 60 -9.43 5.21 1.47
N VAL A 61 -10.07 6.37 1.36
CA VAL A 61 -11.44 6.60 1.86
C VAL A 61 -12.44 5.71 1.13
N LEU A 62 -12.41 5.70 -0.20
CA LEU A 62 -13.33 4.90 -1.03
C LEU A 62 -13.16 3.41 -0.78
N GLY A 63 -11.92 2.91 -0.73
CA GLY A 63 -11.63 1.51 -0.39
C GLY A 63 -12.13 1.16 1.01
N THR A 64 -11.93 2.04 2.00
CA THR A 64 -12.41 1.81 3.37
C THR A 64 -13.94 1.78 3.45
N GLY A 65 -14.63 2.67 2.75
CA GLY A 65 -16.09 2.64 2.62
C GLY A 65 -16.59 1.40 1.87
N MET A 66 -15.92 1.00 0.79
CA MET A 66 -16.22 -0.21 0.04
C MET A 66 -16.04 -1.47 0.91
N ARG A 67 -15.07 -1.48 1.83
CA ARG A 67 -14.89 -2.58 2.79
C ARG A 67 -16.05 -2.68 3.77
N LEU A 68 -16.56 -1.56 4.28
CA LEU A 68 -17.77 -1.56 5.12
C LEU A 68 -18.97 -2.12 4.36
N TYR A 69 -19.17 -1.68 3.11
CA TYR A 69 -20.23 -2.21 2.25
C TYR A 69 -20.07 -3.72 2.02
N ALA A 70 -18.87 -4.16 1.64
CA ALA A 70 -18.56 -5.56 1.39
C ALA A 70 -18.75 -6.44 2.64
N GLN A 71 -18.41 -5.93 3.82
CA GLN A 71 -18.65 -6.61 5.09
C GLN A 71 -20.14 -6.71 5.39
N THR A 72 -20.90 -5.64 5.15
CA THR A 72 -22.36 -5.64 5.36
C THR A 72 -23.04 -6.62 4.41
N TRP A 73 -22.62 -6.63 3.15
CA TRP A 73 -23.10 -7.59 2.16
C TRP A 73 -22.77 -9.04 2.56
N SER A 74 -21.56 -9.28 3.08
CA SER A 74 -21.15 -10.61 3.54
C SER A 74 -22.05 -11.15 4.68
N VAL A 75 -22.54 -10.25 5.55
CA VAL A 75 -23.39 -10.63 6.69
C VAL A 75 -24.87 -10.76 6.32
N PHE A 76 -25.41 -9.85 5.49
CA PHE A 76 -26.86 -9.74 5.24
C PHE A 76 -27.25 -9.82 3.75
N GLY A 77 -26.34 -9.48 2.85
CA GLY A 77 -26.60 -9.28 1.41
C GLY A 77 -26.93 -10.55 0.61
N LEU A 78 -26.88 -11.72 1.25
CA LEU A 78 -27.30 -13.00 0.65
C LEU A 78 -28.82 -13.17 0.67
N ASP A 79 -29.50 -12.61 1.68
CA ASP A 79 -30.93 -12.80 1.91
C ASP A 79 -31.75 -11.55 1.60
N GLU A 80 -31.17 -10.36 1.75
CA GLU A 80 -31.85 -9.07 1.57
C GLU A 80 -30.96 -7.97 0.99
N ALA A 81 -31.59 -6.91 0.47
CA ALA A 81 -30.86 -5.75 -0.03
C ALA A 81 -30.16 -5.01 1.13
N VAL A 82 -28.90 -4.62 0.92
CA VAL A 82 -28.14 -3.85 1.92
C VAL A 82 -28.78 -2.47 2.13
N THR A 83 -29.35 -2.27 3.32
CA THR A 83 -29.95 -1.00 3.75
C THR A 83 -28.97 -0.19 4.60
N ILE A 84 -29.26 1.11 4.77
CA ILE A 84 -28.45 2.00 5.62
C ILE A 84 -28.44 1.58 7.09
N GLU A 85 -29.54 1.00 7.59
CA GLU A 85 -29.65 0.46 8.94
C GLU A 85 -28.68 -0.72 9.13
N LEU A 86 -28.63 -1.66 8.18
CA LEU A 86 -27.69 -2.78 8.22
C LEU A 86 -26.24 -2.30 8.19
N VAL A 87 -25.93 -1.32 7.35
CA VAL A 87 -24.60 -0.70 7.30
C VAL A 87 -24.25 -0.08 8.65
N ARG A 88 -25.19 0.61 9.30
CA ARG A 88 -24.99 1.20 10.63
C ARG A 88 -24.72 0.14 11.70
N VAL A 89 -25.50 -0.94 11.71
CA VAL A 89 -25.32 -2.06 12.65
C VAL A 89 -23.92 -2.67 12.49
N VAL A 90 -23.49 -2.96 11.26
CA VAL A 90 -22.15 -3.50 11.01
C VAL A 90 -21.06 -2.50 11.39
N ALA A 91 -21.24 -1.22 11.04
CA ALA A 91 -20.26 -0.17 11.29
C ALA A 91 -20.04 0.13 12.78
N PHE A 92 -21.11 0.14 13.58
CA PHE A 92 -21.09 0.73 14.92
C PHE A 92 -21.44 -0.25 16.05
N GLU A 93 -22.22 -1.29 15.77
CA GLU A 93 -22.74 -2.19 16.81
C GLU A 93 -22.06 -3.57 16.76
N SER A 94 -21.43 -3.93 15.64
CA SER A 94 -20.72 -5.21 15.52
C SER A 94 -19.32 -5.17 16.14
N ARG A 95 -18.80 -6.35 16.53
CA ARG A 95 -17.40 -6.50 16.98
C ARG A 95 -16.40 -6.07 15.91
N TRP A 96 -16.67 -6.38 14.64
CA TRP A 96 -15.88 -5.89 13.51
C TRP A 96 -15.94 -4.36 13.39
N GLY A 97 -17.11 -3.79 13.69
CA GLY A 97 -17.40 -2.35 13.85
C GLY A 97 -16.36 -1.62 14.70
N GLY A 98 -16.06 -2.15 15.88
CA GLY A 98 -15.05 -1.55 16.78
C GLY A 98 -13.63 -1.53 16.20
N PHE A 99 -13.28 -2.51 15.35
CA PHE A 99 -11.92 -2.63 14.81
C PHE A 99 -11.69 -1.85 13.51
N TRP A 100 -12.71 -1.65 12.66
CA TRP A 100 -12.55 -0.88 11.42
C TRP A 100 -12.67 0.64 11.64
N GLN A 101 -13.37 1.09 12.68
CA GLN A 101 -13.59 2.51 12.98
C GLN A 101 -12.30 3.35 13.05
N PRO A 102 -11.22 2.91 13.71
CA PRO A 102 -9.95 3.65 13.70
C PRO A 102 -9.40 3.86 12.28
N GLN A 103 -9.41 2.82 11.44
CA GLN A 103 -8.97 2.91 10.04
C GLN A 103 -9.85 3.89 9.25
N ALA A 104 -11.16 3.86 9.47
CA ALA A 104 -12.11 4.77 8.84
C ALA A 104 -11.82 6.23 9.21
N GLY A 105 -11.68 6.52 10.51
CA GLY A 105 -11.32 7.84 11.00
C GLY A 105 -10.00 8.34 10.42
N ILE A 106 -8.96 7.49 10.42
CA ILE A 106 -7.64 7.84 9.86
C ILE A 106 -7.71 8.09 8.36
N SER A 107 -8.52 7.34 7.60
CA SER A 107 -8.67 7.59 6.16
C SER A 107 -9.24 8.99 5.87
N VAL A 108 -10.23 9.43 6.66
CA VAL A 108 -10.83 10.76 6.55
C VAL A 108 -9.85 11.84 7.00
N LEU A 109 -9.16 11.63 8.12
CA LEU A 109 -8.14 12.56 8.61
C LEU A 109 -6.97 12.71 7.63
N ALA A 110 -6.54 11.61 6.99
CA ALA A 110 -5.53 11.64 5.94
C ALA A 110 -5.99 12.49 4.75
N PHE A 111 -7.24 12.33 4.31
CA PHE A 111 -7.80 13.13 3.23
C PHE A 111 -7.84 14.63 3.58
N ILE A 112 -8.31 14.98 4.78
CA ILE A 112 -8.32 16.37 5.28
C ILE A 112 -6.91 16.93 5.35
N ALA A 113 -5.94 16.18 5.88
CA ALA A 113 -4.54 16.60 5.99
C ALA A 113 -3.93 16.89 4.62
N VAL A 114 -4.21 16.04 3.62
CA VAL A 114 -3.72 16.21 2.25
C VAL A 114 -4.38 17.39 1.54
N VAL A 115 -5.68 17.60 1.71
CA VAL A 115 -6.37 18.80 1.18
C VAL A 115 -5.81 20.07 1.82
N GLY A 116 -5.55 20.03 3.13
CA GLY A 116 -4.94 21.11 3.90
C GLY A 116 -3.47 21.38 3.55
N TRP A 117 -2.75 20.39 3.01
CA TRP A 117 -1.33 20.50 2.63
C TRP A 117 -1.08 21.72 1.75
N ARG A 118 -1.88 21.96 0.70
CA ARG A 118 -1.66 23.13 -0.19
C ARG A 118 -1.75 24.47 0.52
N ARG A 119 -2.62 24.57 1.53
CA ARG A 119 -2.88 25.84 2.23
C ARG A 119 -1.95 26.04 3.43
N TRP A 120 -1.47 24.95 4.03
CA TRP A 120 -0.62 24.92 5.23
C TRP A 120 0.50 23.86 5.05
N PRO A 121 1.50 24.06 4.18
CA PRO A 121 2.40 22.99 3.72
C PRO A 121 3.08 22.18 4.82
N ARG A 122 3.65 22.84 5.82
CA ARG A 122 4.33 22.17 6.93
C ARG A 122 3.38 21.37 7.82
N LEU A 123 2.24 21.97 8.17
CA LEU A 123 1.25 21.33 9.04
C LEU A 123 0.54 20.19 8.31
N GLY A 124 0.05 20.43 7.10
CA GLY A 124 -0.66 19.42 6.31
C GLY A 124 0.21 18.23 5.93
N TRP A 125 1.48 18.46 5.53
CA TRP A 125 2.43 17.36 5.32
C TRP A 125 2.71 16.59 6.61
N GLY A 126 2.96 17.28 7.72
CA GLY A 126 3.19 16.64 9.02
C GLY A 126 2.00 15.80 9.48
N SER A 127 0.78 16.33 9.35
CA SER A 127 -0.46 15.60 9.62
C SER A 127 -0.66 14.41 8.69
N ALA A 128 -0.34 14.53 7.39
CA ALA A 128 -0.41 13.42 6.45
C ALA A 128 0.61 12.32 6.79
N ALA A 129 1.82 12.68 7.23
CA ALA A 129 2.83 11.73 7.68
C ALA A 129 2.38 10.96 8.93
N VAL A 130 1.79 11.65 9.91
CA VAL A 130 1.18 11.00 11.08
C VAL A 130 0.05 10.07 10.65
N ALA A 131 -0.82 10.50 9.74
CA ALA A 131 -1.92 9.69 9.24
C ALA A 131 -1.46 8.43 8.48
N VAL A 132 -0.33 8.50 7.74
CA VAL A 132 0.29 7.32 7.11
C VAL A 132 0.69 6.29 8.16
N VAL A 133 1.40 6.72 9.22
CA VAL A 133 1.84 5.82 10.29
C VAL A 133 0.62 5.22 11.00
N ALA A 134 -0.35 6.05 11.38
CA ALA A 134 -1.57 5.60 12.02
C ALA A 134 -2.36 4.62 11.13
N GLY A 135 -2.40 4.86 9.82
CA GLY A 135 -3.08 4.01 8.85
C GLY A 135 -2.45 2.62 8.77
N TRP A 136 -1.11 2.52 8.77
CA TRP A 136 -0.43 1.22 8.81
C TRP A 136 -0.58 0.50 10.14
N LEU A 137 -0.69 1.23 11.26
CA LEU A 137 -0.93 0.65 12.59
C LEU A 137 -2.36 0.10 12.75
N THR A 138 -3.34 0.70 12.09
CA THR A 138 -4.76 0.32 12.22
C THR A 138 -5.21 -0.70 11.18
N LEU A 139 -4.52 -0.80 10.04
CA LEU A 139 -4.84 -1.77 8.99
C LEU A 139 -4.93 -3.23 9.48
N PRO A 140 -4.01 -3.75 10.33
CA PRO A 140 -4.06 -5.11 10.83
C PRO A 140 -5.30 -5.43 11.65
N MET A 141 -5.95 -4.42 12.24
CA MET A 141 -7.15 -4.59 13.07
C MET A 141 -8.34 -5.15 12.29
N THR A 142 -8.27 -5.15 10.97
CA THR A 142 -9.37 -5.56 10.09
C THR A 142 -9.10 -6.87 9.35
N GLY A 143 -8.17 -7.70 9.86
CA GLY A 143 -7.81 -9.01 9.30
C GLY A 143 -7.36 -10.00 10.38
N HIS A 144 -6.69 -11.08 9.95
CA HIS A 144 -6.28 -12.22 10.80
C HIS A 144 -5.47 -11.87 12.04
N ALA A 145 -4.79 -10.73 12.07
CA ALA A 145 -4.01 -10.31 13.24
C ALA A 145 -4.86 -10.16 14.51
N MET A 146 -6.17 -9.90 14.38
CA MET A 146 -7.09 -9.81 15.53
C MET A 146 -7.55 -11.16 16.07
N SER A 147 -7.18 -12.27 15.42
CA SER A 147 -7.43 -13.62 15.91
C SER A 147 -6.42 -14.06 16.97
N PHE A 148 -5.37 -13.27 17.23
CA PHE A 148 -4.30 -13.58 18.17
C PHE A 148 -4.40 -12.70 19.43
N ASP A 149 -4.08 -13.27 20.59
CA ASP A 149 -4.00 -12.51 21.86
C ASP A 149 -2.78 -11.59 21.94
N SER A 150 -1.73 -11.89 21.17
CA SER A 150 -0.51 -11.08 21.11
C SER A 150 -0.62 -9.95 20.07
N SER A 151 0.01 -8.81 20.35
CA SER A 151 0.10 -7.68 19.39
C SER A 151 1.14 -7.87 18.30
N LEU A 152 1.97 -8.92 18.38
CA LEU A 152 3.10 -9.16 17.48
C LEU A 152 2.68 -9.31 16.01
N PRO A 153 1.67 -10.13 15.64
CA PRO A 153 1.23 -10.24 14.24
C PRO A 153 0.77 -8.90 13.65
N GLY A 154 0.08 -8.10 14.46
CA GLY A 154 -0.34 -6.75 14.09
C GLY A 154 0.85 -5.82 13.83
N ALA A 155 1.83 -5.81 14.74
CA ALA A 155 3.05 -5.01 14.60
C ALA A 155 3.87 -5.43 13.37
N VAL A 156 4.03 -6.74 13.13
CA VAL A 156 4.72 -7.28 11.96
C VAL A 156 4.03 -6.84 10.68
N LEU A 157 2.69 -6.91 10.61
CA LEU A 157 1.94 -6.49 9.44
C LEU A 157 2.00 -4.97 9.21
N ALA A 158 1.98 -4.17 10.28
CA ALA A 158 2.15 -2.72 10.19
C ALA A 158 3.54 -2.35 9.61
N VAL A 159 4.60 -2.99 10.10
CA VAL A 159 5.97 -2.82 9.57
C VAL A 159 6.06 -3.30 8.12
N HIS A 160 5.49 -4.47 7.80
CA HIS A 160 5.49 -5.03 6.44
C HIS A 160 4.82 -4.07 5.45
N GLY A 161 3.63 -3.57 5.82
CA GLY A 161 2.86 -2.64 5.02
C GLY A 161 3.55 -1.30 4.83
N LEU A 162 4.04 -0.68 5.91
CA LEU A 162 4.79 0.58 5.85
C LEU A 162 6.04 0.44 4.98
N ALA A 163 6.81 -0.65 5.14
CA ALA A 163 7.98 -0.92 4.32
C ALA A 163 7.61 -1.10 2.83
N GLY A 164 6.51 -1.80 2.54
CA GLY A 164 5.97 -1.90 1.19
C GLY A 164 5.58 -0.54 0.61
N GLY A 165 4.96 0.33 1.41
CA GLY A 165 4.64 1.71 1.07
C GLY A 165 5.88 2.57 0.80
N LEU A 166 6.92 2.45 1.63
CA LEU A 166 8.19 3.16 1.46
C LEU A 166 8.91 2.74 0.18
N TRP A 167 8.80 1.47 -0.24
CA TRP A 167 9.36 0.99 -1.50
C TRP A 167 8.47 1.34 -2.70
N ILE A 168 7.32 0.69 -2.83
CA ILE A 168 6.45 0.76 -4.03
C ILE A 168 5.76 2.12 -4.12
N GLY A 169 5.32 2.68 -3.00
CA GLY A 169 4.69 3.99 -2.95
C GLY A 169 5.65 5.09 -3.37
N THR A 170 6.85 5.13 -2.78
CA THR A 170 7.84 6.16 -3.13
C THR A 170 8.29 6.03 -4.58
N LEU A 171 8.48 4.81 -5.10
CA LEU A 171 8.76 4.58 -6.51
C LEU A 171 7.63 5.11 -7.41
N THR A 172 6.37 4.88 -7.04
CA THR A 172 5.20 5.43 -7.75
C THR A 172 5.23 6.95 -7.78
N ALA A 173 5.46 7.58 -6.64
CA ALA A 173 5.55 9.04 -6.53
C ALA A 173 6.70 9.61 -7.39
N ILE A 174 7.85 8.93 -7.43
CA ILE A 174 8.98 9.30 -8.30
C ILE A 174 8.58 9.20 -9.78
N VAL A 175 7.95 8.10 -10.20
CA VAL A 175 7.49 7.90 -11.59
C VAL A 175 6.49 8.98 -11.99
N VAL A 176 5.53 9.31 -11.12
CA VAL A 176 4.51 10.35 -11.36
C VAL A 176 5.12 11.75 -11.42
N ALA A 177 6.10 12.07 -10.56
CA ALA A 177 6.74 13.38 -10.54
C ALA A 177 7.76 13.57 -11.69
N THR A 178 8.34 12.49 -12.21
CA THR A 178 9.45 12.54 -13.16
C THR A 178 9.15 13.32 -14.45
N PRO A 179 8.02 13.13 -15.17
CA PRO A 179 7.73 13.89 -16.38
C PRO A 179 7.73 15.41 -16.16
N LYS A 180 7.14 15.86 -15.03
CA LYS A 180 7.07 17.28 -14.69
C LYS A 180 8.43 17.82 -14.24
N LEU A 181 9.22 17.02 -13.52
CA LEU A 181 10.59 17.36 -13.15
C LEU A 181 11.49 17.57 -14.38
N ILE A 182 11.39 16.71 -15.40
CA ILE A 182 12.14 16.87 -16.66
C ILE A 182 11.73 18.16 -17.36
N LEU A 183 10.42 18.44 -17.44
CA LEU A 183 9.88 19.61 -18.12
C LEU A 183 10.34 20.94 -17.48
N ILE A 184 10.30 21.03 -16.15
CA ILE A 184 10.60 22.28 -15.43
C ILE A 184 12.09 22.51 -15.25
N LEU A 185 12.81 21.48 -14.80
CA LEU A 185 14.22 21.61 -14.40
C LEU A 185 15.18 21.36 -15.58
N GLY A 186 14.64 21.08 -16.77
CA GLY A 186 15.40 21.01 -18.02
C GLY A 186 16.48 19.94 -18.06
N GLY A 187 16.44 18.91 -17.20
CA GLY A 187 17.58 17.99 -17.08
C GLY A 187 17.29 16.64 -16.44
N HIS A 188 17.71 15.57 -17.13
CA HIS A 188 17.70 14.18 -16.66
C HIS A 188 18.65 13.92 -15.47
N GLY A 189 19.55 14.86 -15.16
CA GLY A 189 20.46 14.77 -14.01
C GLY A 189 19.74 14.83 -12.66
N TYR A 190 18.60 15.54 -12.57
CA TYR A 190 17.77 15.58 -11.35
C TYR A 190 17.13 14.24 -11.06
N VAL A 191 16.61 13.56 -12.09
CA VAL A 191 16.06 12.20 -11.98
C VAL A 191 17.13 11.24 -11.45
N ALA A 192 18.37 11.34 -11.95
CA ALA A 192 19.48 10.54 -11.45
C ALA A 192 19.77 10.78 -9.96
N ARG A 193 19.73 12.04 -9.50
CA ARG A 193 19.90 12.38 -8.07
C ARG A 193 18.77 11.81 -7.21
N LEU A 194 17.52 12.00 -7.64
CA LEU A 194 16.34 11.51 -6.91
C LEU A 194 16.38 9.98 -6.73
N VAL A 195 16.66 9.25 -7.80
CA VAL A 195 16.78 7.78 -7.77
C VAL A 195 17.92 7.33 -6.86
N ARG A 196 19.06 8.02 -6.89
CA ARG A 196 20.18 7.74 -5.98
C ARG A 196 19.84 8.01 -4.52
N SER A 197 19.09 9.07 -4.21
CA SER A 197 18.61 9.34 -2.84
C SER A 197 17.56 8.33 -2.36
N PHE A 198 16.77 7.77 -3.26
CA PHE A 198 15.77 6.74 -2.96
C PHE A 198 16.41 5.36 -2.72
N SER A 199 17.52 5.04 -3.40
CA SER A 199 18.09 3.68 -3.40
C SER A 199 18.39 3.10 -2.00
N PRO A 200 19.00 3.84 -1.04
CA PRO A 200 19.21 3.31 0.32
C PRO A 200 17.90 3.01 1.04
N LEU A 201 16.90 3.89 0.92
CA LEU A 201 15.56 3.68 1.49
C LEU A 201 14.91 2.43 0.90
N ALA A 202 14.98 2.25 -0.42
CA ALA A 202 14.43 1.09 -1.11
C ALA A 202 15.06 -0.22 -0.61
N ILE A 203 16.38 -0.27 -0.43
CA ILE A 203 17.08 -1.47 0.07
C ILE A 203 16.63 -1.83 1.49
N VAL A 204 16.54 -0.83 2.39
CA VAL A 204 16.06 -1.05 3.76
C VAL A 204 14.60 -1.50 3.75
N ALA A 205 13.76 -0.86 2.94
CA ALA A 205 12.35 -1.19 2.81
C ALA A 205 12.14 -2.62 2.26
N VAL A 206 12.81 -3.00 1.17
CA VAL A 206 12.73 -4.36 0.60
C VAL A 206 13.19 -5.40 1.62
N THR A 207 14.28 -5.14 2.35
CA THR A 207 14.77 -6.03 3.40
C THR A 207 13.75 -6.17 4.53
N ALA A 208 13.15 -5.07 4.98
CA ALA A 208 12.11 -5.08 6.00
C ALA A 208 10.86 -5.84 5.54
N VAL A 209 10.42 -5.68 4.29
CA VAL A 209 9.32 -6.46 3.68
C VAL A 209 9.64 -7.95 3.69
N ALA A 210 10.87 -8.33 3.29
CA ALA A 210 11.29 -9.74 3.25
C ALA A 210 11.28 -10.38 4.65
N LEU A 211 11.90 -9.71 5.63
CA LEU A 211 11.99 -10.24 7.00
C LEU A 211 10.62 -10.29 7.69
N SER A 212 9.84 -9.21 7.62
CA SER A 212 8.48 -9.20 8.19
C SER A 212 7.55 -10.17 7.47
N GLY A 213 7.70 -10.35 6.15
CA GLY A 213 6.94 -11.31 5.37
C GLY A 213 7.27 -12.76 5.74
N LEU A 214 8.53 -13.05 6.04
CA LEU A 214 8.95 -14.35 6.55
C LEU A 214 8.34 -14.63 7.93
N VAL A 215 8.39 -13.67 8.85
CA VAL A 215 7.75 -13.79 10.17
C VAL A 215 6.25 -13.99 10.02
N ALA A 216 5.59 -13.21 9.17
CA ALA A 216 4.16 -13.39 8.89
C ALA A 216 3.83 -14.77 8.30
N ALA A 217 4.67 -15.30 7.40
CA ALA A 217 4.47 -16.64 6.85
C ALA A 217 4.56 -17.72 7.94
N VAL A 218 5.54 -17.62 8.83
CA VAL A 218 5.70 -18.54 9.98
C VAL A 218 4.52 -18.44 10.95
N VAL A 219 3.97 -17.25 11.18
CA VAL A 219 2.82 -17.05 12.08
C VAL A 219 1.51 -17.62 11.50
N ASN A 220 1.33 -17.58 10.18
CA ASN A 220 0.07 -17.98 9.55
C ASN A 220 0.04 -19.45 9.07
N LEU A 221 1.17 -20.15 9.05
CA LEU A 221 1.29 -21.56 8.64
C LEU A 221 1.67 -22.42 9.84
N GLU A 222 1.01 -23.57 10.00
CA GLU A 222 1.39 -24.57 11.02
C GLU A 222 2.53 -25.45 10.53
N THR A 223 2.46 -25.86 9.26
CA THR A 223 3.44 -26.75 8.64
C THR A 223 3.82 -26.27 7.26
N VAL A 224 5.02 -26.65 6.81
CA VAL A 224 5.55 -26.21 5.50
C VAL A 224 4.75 -26.81 4.34
N ASP A 225 4.17 -28.00 4.48
CA ASP A 225 3.38 -28.62 3.41
C ASP A 225 2.11 -27.83 3.07
N GLN A 226 1.59 -27.05 4.03
CA GLN A 226 0.44 -26.17 3.82
C GLN A 226 0.70 -25.12 2.72
N LEU A 227 1.95 -24.85 2.35
CA LEU A 227 2.30 -23.99 1.21
C LEU A 227 1.73 -24.49 -0.11
N TRP A 228 1.64 -25.81 -0.33
CA TRP A 228 1.13 -26.37 -1.59
C TRP A 228 -0.16 -27.15 -1.42
N THR A 229 -0.49 -27.62 -0.21
CA THR A 229 -1.72 -28.38 0.07
C THR A 229 -2.93 -27.48 0.32
N THR A 230 -2.74 -26.19 0.68
CA THR A 230 -3.84 -25.26 0.97
C THR A 230 -3.96 -24.14 -0.07
N ARG A 231 -5.18 -23.62 -0.26
CA ARG A 231 -5.42 -22.44 -1.12
C ARG A 231 -4.67 -21.20 -0.62
N TYR A 232 -4.64 -21.01 0.70
CA TYR A 232 -3.89 -19.92 1.34
C TYR A 232 -2.39 -20.01 1.00
N GLY A 233 -1.79 -21.19 1.17
CA GLY A 233 -0.40 -21.46 0.84
C GLY A 233 -0.08 -21.21 -0.64
N GLN A 234 -0.93 -21.67 -1.55
CA GLN A 234 -0.73 -21.48 -2.99
C GLN A 234 -0.75 -20.00 -3.39
N VAL A 235 -1.68 -19.20 -2.83
CA VAL A 235 -1.71 -17.75 -3.05
C VAL A 235 -0.51 -17.06 -2.40
N LEU A 236 -0.07 -17.53 -1.23
CA LEU A 236 1.13 -17.03 -0.57
C LEU A 236 2.39 -17.31 -1.42
N LEU A 237 2.53 -18.50 -2.00
CA LEU A 237 3.61 -18.84 -2.92
C LEU A 237 3.59 -17.93 -4.16
N ALA A 238 2.41 -17.70 -4.75
CA ALA A 238 2.28 -16.77 -5.86
C ALA A 238 2.70 -15.34 -5.46
N LYS A 239 2.28 -14.86 -4.29
CA LYS A 239 2.69 -13.56 -3.74
C LYS A 239 4.21 -13.46 -3.55
N VAL A 240 4.84 -14.51 -3.02
CA VAL A 240 6.31 -14.58 -2.85
C VAL A 240 7.01 -14.57 -4.22
N GLY A 241 6.52 -15.33 -5.20
CA GLY A 241 7.04 -15.31 -6.57
C GLY A 241 6.97 -13.92 -7.21
N LEU A 242 5.83 -13.23 -7.06
CA LEU A 242 5.65 -11.85 -7.52
C LEU A 242 6.58 -10.86 -6.78
N PHE A 243 6.78 -11.05 -5.47
CA PHE A 243 7.73 -10.24 -4.68
C PHE A 243 9.17 -10.42 -5.18
N VAL A 244 9.61 -11.68 -5.40
CA VAL A 244 10.94 -11.98 -5.95
C VAL A 244 11.10 -11.37 -7.34
N LEU A 245 10.09 -11.47 -8.21
CA LEU A 245 10.11 -10.84 -9.52
C LEU A 245 10.23 -9.32 -9.44
N THR A 246 9.45 -8.68 -8.55
CA THR A 246 9.51 -7.23 -8.32
C THR A 246 10.90 -6.82 -7.83
N GLY A 247 11.46 -7.55 -6.86
CA GLY A 247 12.80 -7.33 -6.33
C GLY A 247 13.90 -7.54 -7.38
N ALA A 248 13.75 -8.52 -8.28
CA ALA A 248 14.67 -8.75 -9.38
C ALA A 248 14.65 -7.60 -10.40
N ILE A 249 13.47 -7.03 -10.71
CA ILE A 249 13.34 -5.82 -11.53
C ILE A 249 14.01 -4.63 -10.84
N GLY A 250 13.75 -4.43 -9.54
CA GLY A 250 14.38 -3.37 -8.75
C GLY A 250 15.91 -3.50 -8.67
N LEU A 251 16.43 -4.72 -8.46
CA LEU A 251 17.85 -5.03 -8.47
C LEU A 251 18.47 -4.73 -9.84
N ARG A 252 17.76 -5.10 -10.92
CA ARG A 252 18.19 -4.81 -12.29
C ARG A 252 18.25 -3.30 -12.54
N ASN A 253 17.24 -2.57 -12.07
CA ASN A 253 17.18 -1.12 -12.16
C ASN A 253 18.38 -0.50 -11.44
N TRP A 254 18.61 -0.89 -10.18
CA TRP A 254 19.72 -0.39 -9.37
C TRP A 254 21.10 -0.69 -9.97
N ARG A 255 21.34 -1.93 -10.42
CA ARG A 255 22.65 -2.39 -10.92
C ARG A 255 23.01 -1.87 -12.31
N TRP A 256 22.05 -1.78 -13.24
CA TRP A 256 22.36 -1.53 -14.66
C TRP A 256 21.66 -0.31 -15.26
N VAL A 257 20.49 0.10 -14.76
CA VAL A 257 19.74 1.24 -15.33
C VAL A 257 20.12 2.54 -14.63
N THR A 258 20.17 2.54 -13.30
CA THR A 258 20.53 3.71 -12.47
C THR A 258 21.90 4.31 -12.84
N PRO A 259 22.97 3.54 -13.10
CA PRO A 259 24.25 4.10 -13.53
C PRO A 259 24.22 4.82 -14.88
N ARG A 260 23.22 4.53 -15.74
CA ARG A 260 23.06 5.12 -17.07
C ARG A 260 22.14 6.34 -17.08
N LEU A 261 21.65 6.77 -15.92
CA LEU A 261 20.83 7.97 -15.78
C LEU A 261 21.64 9.26 -16.03
N GLY A 262 20.93 10.35 -16.34
CA GLY A 262 21.52 11.64 -16.69
C GLY A 262 21.32 12.04 -18.15
N ASN A 263 20.71 11.17 -18.96
CA ASN A 263 20.32 11.42 -20.34
C ASN A 263 18.89 10.90 -20.60
N PRO A 264 18.23 11.30 -21.71
CA PRO A 264 16.88 10.88 -22.02
C PRO A 264 16.68 9.36 -22.09
N PHE A 265 17.58 8.64 -22.78
CA PHE A 265 17.48 7.19 -22.97
C PHE A 265 17.47 6.44 -21.62
N GLY A 266 18.36 6.82 -20.70
CA GLY A 266 18.41 6.25 -19.35
C GLY A 266 17.13 6.49 -18.57
N THR A 267 16.57 7.70 -18.62
CA THR A 267 15.32 8.03 -17.93
C THR A 267 14.12 7.27 -18.50
N TYR A 268 13.98 7.17 -19.83
CA TYR A 268 12.90 6.39 -20.43
C TYR A 268 13.01 4.90 -20.11
N ALA A 269 14.23 4.35 -20.15
CA ALA A 269 14.47 2.96 -19.75
C ALA A 269 14.08 2.70 -18.29
N LEU A 270 14.41 3.65 -17.39
CA LEU A 270 13.99 3.60 -15.99
C LEU A 270 12.47 3.65 -15.86
N LEU A 271 11.79 4.63 -16.48
CA LEU A 271 10.33 4.78 -16.34
C LEU A 271 9.58 3.56 -16.85
N ARG A 272 10.02 2.96 -17.97
CA ARG A 272 9.42 1.71 -18.48
C ARG A 272 9.63 0.54 -17.52
N SER A 273 10.85 0.38 -17.00
CA SER A 273 11.18 -0.70 -16.08
C SER A 273 10.49 -0.54 -14.72
N ALA A 274 10.44 0.69 -14.20
CA ALA A 274 9.70 1.04 -13.00
C ALA A 274 8.19 0.83 -13.20
N GLY A 275 7.64 1.16 -14.37
CA GLY A 275 6.24 0.85 -14.70
C GLY A 275 5.94 -0.65 -14.60
N ALA A 276 6.84 -1.50 -15.09
CA ALA A 276 6.72 -2.95 -14.93
C ALA A 276 6.85 -3.38 -13.46
N GLU A 277 7.81 -2.81 -12.71
CA GLU A 277 7.97 -3.05 -11.26
C GLU A 277 6.68 -2.70 -10.48
N LEU A 278 6.07 -1.55 -10.79
CA LEU A 278 4.83 -1.10 -10.17
C LEU A 278 3.62 -1.96 -10.56
N ALA A 279 3.55 -2.44 -11.80
CA ALA A 279 2.50 -3.35 -12.24
C ALA A 279 2.57 -4.68 -11.48
N VAL A 280 3.76 -5.27 -11.35
CA VAL A 280 3.96 -6.49 -10.55
C VAL A 280 3.71 -6.21 -9.06
N GLY A 281 4.16 -5.06 -8.54
CA GLY A 281 3.88 -4.62 -7.17
C GLY A 281 2.38 -4.51 -6.88
N ALA A 282 1.58 -4.00 -7.82
CA ALA A 282 0.12 -3.95 -7.70
C ALA A 282 -0.49 -5.37 -7.62
N LEU A 283 0.06 -6.35 -8.35
CA LEU A 283 -0.34 -7.75 -8.24
C LEU A 283 0.07 -8.38 -6.89
N VAL A 284 1.23 -7.99 -6.32
CA VAL A 284 1.61 -8.39 -4.95
C VAL A 284 0.57 -7.89 -3.94
N LEU A 285 0.11 -6.63 -4.08
CA LEU A 285 -0.93 -6.06 -3.22
C LEU A 285 -2.28 -6.74 -3.43
N LEU A 286 -2.62 -7.13 -4.66
CA LEU A 286 -3.85 -7.89 -4.95
C LEU A 286 -3.81 -9.28 -4.29
N ALA A 287 -2.69 -9.99 -4.40
CA ALA A 287 -2.50 -11.27 -3.73
C ALA A 287 -2.57 -11.12 -2.20
N ALA A 288 -2.00 -10.04 -1.65
CA ALA A 288 -2.13 -9.72 -0.22
C ALA A 288 -3.59 -9.46 0.19
N ALA A 289 -4.35 -8.74 -0.63
CA ALA A 289 -5.76 -8.46 -0.38
C ALA A 289 -6.60 -9.75 -0.39
N LEU A 290 -6.29 -10.67 -1.31
CA LEU A 290 -6.95 -11.98 -1.38
C LEU A 290 -6.65 -12.84 -0.15
N LEU A 291 -5.40 -12.89 0.31
CA LEU A 291 -4.98 -13.71 1.46
C LEU A 291 -5.75 -13.40 2.74
N ILE A 292 -6.16 -12.15 2.96
CA ILE A 292 -6.89 -11.74 4.17
C ILE A 292 -8.29 -12.38 4.24
N HIS A 293 -8.86 -12.73 3.09
CA HIS A 293 -10.20 -13.32 2.99
C HIS A 293 -10.16 -14.85 2.82
N LEU A 294 -8.96 -15.44 2.74
CA LEU A 294 -8.77 -16.89 2.77
C LEU A 294 -8.56 -17.34 4.22
N ALA A 295 -9.09 -18.52 4.56
CA ALA A 295 -8.82 -19.14 5.85
C ALA A 295 -7.31 -19.40 5.99
N MET A 296 -6.70 -18.81 7.03
CA MET A 296 -5.32 -19.13 7.36
C MET A 296 -5.23 -20.55 7.94
N PRO A 297 -4.20 -21.34 7.59
CA PRO A 297 -4.05 -22.70 8.11
C PRO A 297 -3.83 -22.78 9.61
N TYR A 298 -3.15 -21.80 10.21
CA TYR A 298 -2.96 -21.74 11.66
C TYR A 298 -4.22 -21.30 12.40
N VAL A 299 -4.64 -22.09 13.39
CA VAL A 299 -5.71 -21.73 14.32
C VAL A 299 -5.11 -21.35 15.67
N PRO A 300 -5.18 -20.07 16.08
CA PRO A 300 -4.78 -19.65 17.43
C PRO A 300 -5.61 -20.40 18.49
N MET A 301 -4.96 -21.01 19.48
CA MET A 301 -5.61 -21.62 20.65
C MET A 301 -6.03 -20.58 21.67
#